data_AF-A0A382HCM1-F1
#
_entry.id   AF-A0A382HCM1-F1
#
_cell.length_a   1.000
_cell.length_b   1.000
_cell.length_c   1.000
_cell.angle_alpha   90.00
_cell.angle_beta   90.00
_cell.angle_gamma   90.00
#
_symmetry.space_group_name_H-M   'P 1'
#
loop_
_entity.id
_entity.type
_entity.pdbx_description
1 polymer ?
#
loop_
_entity_poly.entity_id
_entity_poly.type
_entity_poly.pdbx_seq_one_letter_code
_entity_poly.pdbx_strand_id
1 'polypeptide(L)'
;MEDWLSWARKVHIRSYIELTERFMDLHPHYIPSGTESNLVILDKMLMDRDFIESLTDTGIKVWADSNLIDFVRALDIYSSRYPEIKVIANLFKRRIQWLDRVYRFARAEIIAELRNNGRQI
;
A
#
# COMPACT_ATOMS: atom_id res chain seq x y z
N MET A 1 6.79 16.67 4.66
CA MET A 1 6.61 15.43 5.45
C MET A 1 5.51 14.67 4.72
N GLU A 2 5.75 13.43 4.30
CA GLU A 2 4.76 12.71 3.49
C GLU A 2 3.40 12.64 4.20
N ASP A 3 2.32 12.82 3.43
CA ASP A 3 0.97 13.01 3.95
C ASP A 3 0.47 11.82 4.75
N TRP A 4 0.88 10.60 4.39
CA TRP A 4 0.52 9.39 5.11
C TRP A 4 1.19 9.29 6.48
N LEU A 5 2.44 9.76 6.63
CA LEU A 5 3.14 9.73 7.91
C LEU A 5 2.59 10.80 8.86
N SER A 6 2.24 11.96 8.32
CA SER A 6 1.51 13.01 9.05
C SER A 6 0.15 12.50 9.53
N TRP A 7 -0.58 11.77 8.67
CA TRP A 7 -1.84 11.12 9.04
C TRP A 7 -1.63 10.08 10.15
N ALA A 8 -0.64 9.18 10.01
CA ALA A 8 -0.35 8.11 10.97
C ALA A 8 -0.03 8.64 12.38
N ARG A 9 0.55 9.85 12.47
CA ARG A 9 0.82 10.54 13.75
C ARG A 9 -0.40 11.19 14.37
N LYS A 10 -1.39 11.58 13.57
CA LYS A 10 -2.62 12.25 14.03
C LYS A 10 -3.69 11.26 14.46
N VAL A 11 -3.69 10.05 13.89
CA VAL A 11 -4.66 9.00 14.23
C VAL A 11 -4.14 8.12 15.37
N HIS A 12 -5.07 7.48 16.09
CA HIS A 12 -4.71 6.42 17.02
C HIS A 12 -4.32 5.15 16.26
N ILE A 13 -3.06 5.09 15.81
CA ILE A 13 -2.56 4.06 14.89
C ILE A 13 -2.83 2.63 15.36
N ARG A 14 -2.79 2.36 16.66
CA ARG A 14 -3.04 1.02 17.20
C ARG A 14 -4.48 0.56 16.96
N SER A 15 -5.46 1.43 17.20
CA SER A 15 -6.87 1.10 16.95
C SER A 15 -7.15 0.95 15.47
N TYR A 16 -6.53 1.79 14.63
CA TYR A 16 -6.62 1.63 13.18
C TYR A 16 -6.13 0.25 12.76
N ILE A 17 -4.93 -0.17 13.19
CA ILE A 17 -4.35 -1.48 12.85
C ILE A 17 -5.23 -2.63 13.34
N GLU A 18 -5.78 -2.54 14.55
CA GLU A 18 -6.69 -3.56 15.08
C GLU A 18 -7.96 -3.72 14.21
N LEU A 19 -8.56 -2.61 13.79
CA LEU A 19 -9.72 -2.63 12.90
C LEU A 19 -9.35 -3.16 11.51
N THR A 20 -8.20 -2.77 10.98
CA THR A 20 -7.68 -3.27 9.72
C THR A 20 -7.43 -4.78 9.78
N GLU A 21 -6.83 -5.30 10.86
CA GLU A 21 -6.60 -6.75 11.02
C GLU A 21 -7.93 -7.50 11.12
N ARG A 22 -8.90 -7.00 11.89
CA ARG A 22 -10.26 -7.58 11.93
C ARG A 22 -10.92 -7.58 10.56
N PHE A 23 -10.79 -6.50 9.81
CA PHE A 23 -11.32 -6.42 8.45
C PHE A 23 -10.70 -7.48 7.54
N MET A 24 -9.38 -7.66 7.58
CA MET A 24 -8.67 -8.68 6.80
C MET A 24 -9.12 -10.09 7.16
N ASP A 25 -9.32 -10.36 8.45
CA ASP A 25 -9.75 -11.67 8.95
C ASP A 25 -11.19 -12.00 8.52
N LEU A 26 -12.08 -10.99 8.51
CA LEU A 26 -13.46 -11.14 8.06
C LEU A 26 -13.60 -11.21 6.53
N HIS A 27 -12.64 -10.65 5.78
CA HIS A 27 -12.68 -10.58 4.33
C HIS A 27 -11.44 -11.26 3.71
N PRO A 28 -11.29 -12.59 3.87
CA PRO A 28 -10.11 -13.30 3.42
C PRO A 28 -9.96 -13.33 1.89
N HIS A 29 -10.98 -12.98 1.11
CA HIS A 29 -10.97 -12.89 -0.35
C HIS A 29 -11.34 -11.50 -0.88
N TYR A 30 -11.09 -10.46 -0.08
CA TYR A 30 -11.35 -9.08 -0.48
C TYR A 30 -10.66 -8.74 -1.81
N ILE A 31 -11.41 -8.07 -2.68
CA ILE A 31 -10.95 -7.48 -3.93
C ILE A 31 -11.17 -5.97 -3.81
N PRO A 32 -10.15 -5.14 -4.01
CA PRO A 32 -10.29 -3.70 -3.91
C PRO A 32 -11.24 -3.20 -5.01
N SER A 33 -12.26 -2.43 -4.64
CA SER A 33 -13.23 -1.84 -5.58
C SER A 33 -13.43 -0.33 -5.36
N GLY A 34 -12.57 0.29 -4.55
CA GLY A 34 -12.59 1.71 -4.21
C GLY A 34 -11.73 2.02 -2.98
N THR A 35 -11.83 3.25 -2.46
CA THR A 35 -11.18 3.67 -1.21
C THR A 35 -11.92 3.11 0.00
N GLU A 36 -11.25 2.23 0.75
CA GLU A 36 -11.78 1.70 2.01
C GLU A 36 -11.17 2.43 3.20
N SER A 37 -12.02 2.90 4.12
CA SER A 37 -11.58 3.59 5.33
C SER A 37 -10.64 2.73 6.21
N ASN A 38 -10.82 1.40 6.19
CA ASN A 38 -9.98 0.46 6.92
C ASN A 38 -8.63 0.19 6.23
N LEU A 39 -8.44 0.60 4.98
CA LEU A 39 -7.25 0.33 4.16
C LEU A 39 -6.52 1.60 3.70
N VAL A 40 -6.87 2.76 4.26
CA VAL A 40 -6.26 4.08 3.95
C VAL A 40 -4.72 4.08 3.86
N ILE A 41 -4.02 3.35 4.74
CA ILE A 41 -2.56 3.26 4.69
C ILE A 41 -2.06 2.51 3.45
N LEU A 42 -2.79 1.48 3.01
CA LEU A 42 -2.46 0.74 1.80
C LEU A 42 -2.66 1.63 0.58
N ASP A 43 -3.79 2.34 0.54
CA ASP A 43 -4.11 3.28 -0.54
C ASP A 43 -3.03 4.35 -0.66
N LYS A 44 -2.69 5.01 0.46
CA LYS A 44 -1.72 6.10 0.48
C LYS A 44 -0.26 5.67 0.27
N MET A 45 0.12 4.45 0.67
CA MET A 45 1.53 4.02 0.61
C MET A 45 1.86 3.18 -0.63
N LEU A 46 0.92 2.35 -1.08
CA LEU A 46 1.15 1.41 -2.18
C LEU A 46 0.50 1.83 -3.49
N MET A 47 -0.56 2.64 -3.41
CA MET A 47 -1.44 2.98 -4.53
C MET A 47 -1.60 4.49 -4.69
N ASP A 48 -0.55 5.25 -4.33
CA ASP A 48 -0.49 6.69 -4.54
C ASP A 48 -0.51 6.98 -6.06
N ARG A 49 -1.70 7.34 -6.55
CA ARG A 49 -1.95 7.55 -7.98
C ARG A 49 -1.15 8.72 -8.53
N ASP A 50 -1.05 9.81 -7.77
CA ASP A 50 -0.31 11.00 -8.18
C ASP A 50 1.17 10.67 -8.39
N PHE A 51 1.74 9.87 -7.47
CA PHE A 51 3.10 9.36 -7.61
C PHE A 51 3.24 8.47 -8.85
N ILE A 52 2.35 7.48 -9.03
CA ILE A 52 2.44 6.52 -10.14
C ILE A 52 2.30 7.22 -11.49
N GLU A 53 1.37 8.16 -11.62
CA GLU A 53 1.14 8.93 -12.85
C GLU A 53 2.31 9.85 -13.19
N SER A 54 3.04 10.33 -12.18
CA SER A 54 4.26 11.13 -12.37
C SER A 54 5.42 10.31 -12.94
N LEU A 55 5.36 8.98 -12.90
CA LEU A 55 6.43 8.13 -13.40
C LEU A 55 6.52 8.15 -14.94
N THR A 56 7.74 7.97 -15.43
CA THR A 56 7.97 7.65 -16.84
C THR A 56 7.51 6.21 -17.13
N ASP A 57 7.31 5.88 -18.40
CA ASP A 57 6.89 4.53 -18.79
C ASP A 57 7.87 3.45 -18.32
N THR A 58 9.17 3.76 -18.31
CA THR A 58 10.20 2.90 -17.70
C THR A 58 10.03 2.78 -16.19
N GLY A 59 9.74 3.88 -15.50
CA GLY A 59 9.47 3.86 -14.05
C GLY A 59 8.25 3.03 -13.69
N ILE A 60 7.18 3.10 -14.51
CA ILE A 60 5.97 2.30 -14.33
C ILE A 60 6.29 0.80 -14.48
N LYS A 61 7.14 0.41 -15.44
CA LYS A 61 7.59 -0.99 -15.59
C LYS A 61 8.32 -1.48 -14.35
N VAL A 62 9.28 -0.71 -13.85
CA VAL A 62 10.03 -1.05 -12.63
C VAL A 62 9.10 -1.17 -11.42
N TRP A 63 8.14 -0.26 -11.28
CA TRP A 63 7.12 -0.33 -10.23
C TRP A 63 6.21 -1.56 -10.39
N ALA A 64 5.77 -1.87 -11.60
CA ALA A 64 4.91 -3.01 -11.91
C ALA A 64 5.58 -4.34 -11.56
N ASP A 65 6.90 -4.44 -11.77
CA ASP A 65 7.70 -5.63 -11.48
C ASP A 65 8.18 -5.71 -10.03
N SER A 66 7.97 -4.65 -9.23
CA SER A 66 8.40 -4.61 -7.83
C SER A 66 7.59 -5.55 -6.93
N ASN A 67 8.23 -6.03 -5.86
CA ASN A 67 7.64 -6.95 -4.89
C ASN A 67 7.29 -6.21 -3.59
N LEU A 68 6.09 -6.47 -3.05
CA LEU A 68 5.66 -5.94 -1.77
C LEU A 68 6.63 -6.30 -0.62
N ILE A 69 7.25 -7.47 -0.67
CA ILE A 69 8.23 -7.90 0.35
C ILE A 69 9.43 -6.93 0.40
N ASP A 70 9.94 -6.51 -0.76
CA ASP A 70 11.10 -5.61 -0.83
C ASP A 70 10.71 -4.19 -0.39
N PHE A 71 9.49 -3.75 -0.71
CA PHE A 71 8.93 -2.52 -0.15
C PHE A 71 8.90 -2.56 1.39
N VAL A 72 8.40 -3.65 1.98
CA VAL A 72 8.31 -3.79 3.44
C VAL A 72 9.70 -3.80 4.08
N ARG A 73 10.69 -4.43 3.44
CA ARG A 73 12.09 -4.40 3.91
C ARG A 73 12.66 -2.99 3.87
N ALA A 74 12.44 -2.25 2.78
CA ALA A 74 12.89 -0.87 2.66
C ALA A 74 12.25 0.04 3.71
N LEU A 75 10.95 -0.15 3.97
CA LEU A 75 10.21 0.57 5.00
C LEU A 75 10.73 0.29 6.42
N ASP A 76 11.08 -0.97 6.70
CA ASP A 76 11.50 -1.43 8.03
C ASP A 76 12.79 -0.78 8.54
N ILE A 77 13.66 -0.31 7.64
CA ILE A 77 14.90 0.41 7.98
C ILE A 77 14.59 1.64 8.85
N TYR A 78 13.45 2.29 8.60
CA TYR A 78 13.03 3.50 9.30
C TYR A 78 12.28 3.22 10.61
N SER A 79 11.98 1.96 10.92
CA SER A 79 11.22 1.56 12.12
C SER A 79 11.92 1.90 13.44
N SER A 80 13.26 2.04 13.42
CA SER A 80 14.07 2.42 14.58
C SER A 80 13.84 3.87 15.00
N ARG A 81 13.59 4.75 14.03
CA ARG A 81 13.40 6.19 14.24
C ARG A 81 11.94 6.57 14.42
N TYR A 82 11.04 5.84 13.77
CA TYR A 82 9.62 6.18 13.67
C TYR A 82 8.75 5.02 14.18
N PRO A 83 8.21 5.12 15.41
CA PRO A 83 7.40 4.06 16.02
C PRO A 83 6.14 3.69 15.22
N GLU A 84 5.58 4.65 14.49
CA GLU A 84 4.43 4.51 13.61
C GLU A 84 4.78 3.57 12.44
N ILE A 85 5.95 3.80 11.83
CA ILE A 85 6.49 2.94 10.77
C ILE A 85 6.71 1.52 11.29
N LYS A 86 7.22 1.36 12.52
CA LYS A 86 7.38 0.03 13.13
C LYS A 86 6.06 -0.72 13.25
N VAL A 87 5.00 -0.05 13.68
CA VAL A 87 3.67 -0.66 13.82
C VAL A 87 3.13 -1.09 12.45
N ILE A 88 3.26 -0.23 11.44
CA ILE A 88 2.79 -0.47 10.07
C ILE A 88 3.58 -1.60 9.40
N ALA A 89 4.91 -1.57 9.49
CA ALA A 89 5.78 -2.62 8.97
C ALA A 89 5.48 -3.98 9.60
N ASN A 90 5.15 -4.01 10.89
CA ASN A 90 4.74 -5.24 11.56
C ASN A 90 3.39 -5.77 11.06
N LEU A 91 2.41 -4.91 10.79
CA LEU A 91 1.16 -5.32 10.13
C LEU A 91 1.47 -5.96 8.76
N PHE A 92 2.26 -5.28 7.93
CA PHE A 92 2.65 -5.79 6.62
C PHE A 92 3.30 -7.16 6.70
N LYS A 93 4.25 -7.36 7.62
CA LYS A 93 4.91 -8.66 7.83
C LYS A 93 3.93 -9.76 8.24
N ARG A 94 2.99 -9.47 9.17
CA ARG A 94 2.01 -10.45 9.66
C ARG A 94 0.97 -10.84 8.62
N ARG A 95 0.58 -9.90 7.75
CA ARG A 95 -0.51 -10.07 6.78
C ARG A 95 -0.04 -10.05 5.33
N ILE A 96 1.24 -10.35 5.10
CA ILE A 96 1.91 -10.17 3.80
C ILE A 96 1.21 -10.92 2.66
N GLN A 97 0.70 -12.13 2.90
CA GLN A 97 0.02 -12.91 1.87
C GLN A 97 -1.30 -12.28 1.42
N TRP A 98 -2.10 -11.80 2.38
CA TRP A 98 -3.36 -11.12 2.09
C TRP A 98 -3.10 -9.81 1.36
N LEU A 99 -2.12 -9.04 1.85
CA LEU A 99 -1.74 -7.74 1.31
C LEU A 99 -1.13 -7.82 -0.09
N ASP A 100 -0.25 -8.78 -0.32
CA ASP A 100 0.36 -9.03 -1.63
C ASP A 100 -0.72 -9.36 -2.67
N ARG A 101 -1.72 -10.18 -2.30
CA ARG A 101 -2.84 -10.47 -3.19
C ARG A 101 -3.65 -9.21 -3.51
N VAL A 102 -4.07 -8.45 -2.50
CA VAL A 102 -4.86 -7.22 -2.71
C VAL A 102 -4.07 -6.21 -3.55
N TYR A 103 -2.79 -6.04 -3.27
CA TYR A 103 -1.90 -5.16 -4.01
C TYR A 103 -1.76 -5.59 -5.49
N ARG A 104 -1.62 -6.90 -5.78
CA ARG A 104 -1.59 -7.40 -7.17
C ARG A 104 -2.85 -7.07 -7.95
N PHE A 105 -4.02 -7.19 -7.33
CA PHE A 105 -5.30 -6.83 -7.96
C PHE A 105 -5.36 -5.33 -8.28
N ALA A 106 -5.13 -4.49 -7.27
CA ALA A 106 -5.16 -3.05 -7.47
C ALA A 106 -4.11 -2.57 -8.48
N ARG A 107 -2.91 -3.15 -8.44
CA ARG A 107 -1.86 -2.87 -9.42
C ARG A 107 -2.28 -3.22 -10.84
N ALA A 108 -2.95 -4.36 -11.04
CA ALA A 108 -3.45 -4.74 -12.35
C ALA A 108 -4.49 -3.74 -12.89
N GLU A 109 -5.38 -3.24 -12.02
CA GLU A 109 -6.35 -2.21 -12.39
C GLU A 109 -5.67 -0.89 -12.78
N ILE A 110 -4.70 -0.42 -11.99
CA ILE A 110 -3.94 0.80 -12.29
C ILE A 110 -3.19 0.66 -13.62
N ILE A 111 -2.54 -0.48 -13.88
CA ILE A 111 -1.84 -0.72 -15.15
C ILE A 111 -2.82 -0.72 -16.33
N ALA A 112 -4.00 -1.33 -16.17
CA ALA A 112 -5.02 -1.32 -17.21
C ALA A 112 -5.50 0.11 -17.53
N GLU A 113 -5.73 0.92 -16.49
CA GLU A 113 -6.11 2.33 -16.63
C GLU A 113 -5.02 3.15 -17.33
N LEU A 114 -3.75 3.00 -16.93
CA LEU A 114 -2.63 3.71 -17.56
C LEU A 114 -2.47 3.34 -19.05
N ARG A 115 -2.69 2.07 -19.40
CA ARG A 115 -2.70 1.63 -20.81
C ARG A 115 -3.85 2.26 -21.59
N ASN A 116 -5.04 2.35 -21.01
CA ASN A 116 -6.19 3.02 -21.63
C ASN A 116 -5.92 4.52 -21.84
N ASN A 117 -5.13 5.14 -20.95
CA ASN A 117 -4.69 6.54 -21.06
C ASN A 117 -3.51 6.74 -22.04
N GLY A 118 -3.09 5.69 -22.76
CA GLY A 118 -2.11 5.77 -23.85
C GLY A 118 -0.65 5.55 -23.43
N ARG A 119 -0.37 5.12 -22.20
CA ARG A 119 1.00 4.80 -21.74
C ARG A 119 1.50 3.48 -22.32
N GLN A 120 2.78 3.42 -22.72
CA GLN A 120 3.37 2.21 -23.30
C GLN A 120 4.08 1.34 -22.24
N ILE A 121 3.27 0.55 -21.53
CA ILE A 121 3.68 -0.30 -20.40
C ILE A 121 3.69 -1.77 -20.80
#